data_AF-A0A838VWL1-F1
#
_entry.id   AF-A0A838VWL1-F1
#
_cell.length_a   1.000
_cell.length_b   1.000
_cell.length_c   1.000
_cell.angle_alpha   90.00
_cell.angle_beta   90.00
_cell.angle_gamma   90.00
#
_symmetry.space_group_name_H-M   'P 1'
#
loop_
_entity.id
_entity.type
_entity.pdbx_description
1 polymer ?
#
loop_
_entity_poly.entity_id
_entity_poly.type
_entity_poly.pdbx_seq_one_letter_code
_entity_poly.pdbx_strand_id
1 'polypeptide(L)'
;MKFCPKCDTRMRNKPEEKILICVKCGHNVDNEVSSSVNSGNIVETVSNYGYSENTLKIMDTDKPIEALPTTNIECPKCYNNLAFWWMLQTRSADEATTQFYRCTKCNHTWRNYS
;
A
#
# COMPACT_ATOMS: atom_id res chain seq x y z
N MET A 1 -2.41 -0.12 -22.75
CA MET A 1 -2.06 -1.55 -22.91
C MET A 1 -3.33 -2.28 -23.36
N LYS A 2 -3.26 -3.19 -24.35
CA LYS A 2 -4.42 -3.97 -24.85
C LYS A 2 -4.25 -5.46 -24.53
N PHE A 3 -5.34 -6.12 -24.16
CA PHE A 3 -5.43 -7.56 -23.92
C PHE A 3 -6.19 -8.22 -25.07
N CYS A 4 -5.87 -9.47 -25.37
CA CYS A 4 -6.52 -10.17 -26.46
C CYS A 4 -7.89 -10.71 -26.03
N PRO A 5 -8.95 -10.47 -26.81
CA PRO A 5 -10.32 -10.86 -26.46
C PRO A 5 -10.55 -12.38 -26.41
N LYS A 6 -9.65 -13.19 -26.99
CA LYS A 6 -9.76 -14.66 -27.00
C LYS A 6 -8.94 -15.35 -25.91
N CYS A 7 -7.74 -14.82 -25.67
CA CYS A 7 -6.71 -15.49 -24.86
C CYS A 7 -6.49 -14.79 -23.49
N ASP A 8 -7.12 -13.62 -23.28
CA ASP A 8 -6.90 -12.63 -22.21
C ASP A 8 -5.42 -12.34 -21.88
N THR A 9 -4.55 -12.67 -22.83
CA THR A 9 -3.11 -12.50 -22.69
C THR A 9 -2.74 -11.12 -23.20
N ARG A 10 -1.83 -10.46 -22.51
CA ARG A 10 -1.30 -9.15 -22.91
C ARG A 10 -0.71 -9.23 -24.32
N MET A 11 -1.20 -8.37 -25.23
CA MET A 11 -0.73 -8.33 -26.62
C MET A 11 0.64 -7.66 -26.72
N ARG A 12 1.47 -8.09 -27.67
CA ARG A 12 2.76 -7.47 -27.98
C ARG A 12 2.63 -6.58 -29.21
N ASN A 13 3.30 -5.43 -29.19
CA ASN A 13 3.33 -4.51 -30.32
C ASN A 13 4.45 -4.92 -31.28
N LYS A 14 4.13 -5.07 -32.57
CA LYS A 14 5.10 -5.22 -33.65
C LYS A 14 5.22 -3.88 -34.38
N PRO A 15 6.28 -3.10 -34.14
CA PRO A 15 6.37 -1.71 -34.59
C PRO A 15 6.47 -1.55 -36.11
N GLU A 16 6.96 -2.56 -36.83
CA GLU A 16 7.16 -2.53 -38.28
C GLU A 16 5.86 -2.41 -39.08
N GLU A 17 4.78 -3.02 -38.58
CA GLU A 17 3.50 -3.10 -39.29
C GLU A 17 2.37 -2.34 -38.57
N LYS A 18 2.68 -1.71 -37.42
CA LYS A 18 1.68 -1.12 -36.50
C LYS A 18 0.58 -2.13 -36.09
N ILE A 19 0.95 -3.37 -35.79
CA ILE A 19 0.00 -4.43 -35.41
C ILE A 19 0.29 -4.89 -33.97
N LEU A 20 -0.76 -5.17 -33.21
CA LEU A 20 -0.70 -5.88 -31.93
C LEU A 20 -0.99 -7.37 -32.14
N ILE A 21 -0.13 -8.25 -31.63
CA ILE A 21 -0.22 -9.71 -31.82
C ILE A 21 -0.35 -10.40 -30.44
N CYS A 22 -1.33 -11.31 -30.25
CA CYS A 22 -1.36 -12.23 -29.10
C CYS A 22 -0.34 -13.35 -29.32
N VAL A 23 0.62 -13.50 -28.42
CA VAL A 23 1.66 -14.55 -28.46
C VAL A 23 1.06 -15.95 -28.31
N LYS A 24 -0.10 -16.08 -27.65
CA LYS A 24 -0.73 -17.37 -27.33
C LYS A 24 -1.66 -17.90 -28.42
N CYS A 25 -2.35 -17.02 -29.17
CA CYS A 25 -3.35 -17.42 -30.17
C CYS A 25 -3.16 -16.81 -31.56
N GLY A 26 -2.12 -15.99 -31.76
CA GLY A 26 -1.82 -15.37 -33.06
C GLY A 26 -2.86 -14.34 -33.53
N HIS A 27 -3.68 -13.81 -32.61
CA HIS A 27 -4.67 -12.80 -32.96
C HIS A 27 -4.02 -11.42 -33.16
N ASN A 28 -4.35 -10.80 -34.29
CA ASN A 28 -3.74 -9.56 -34.76
C ASN A 28 -4.80 -8.46 -34.77
N VAL A 29 -4.47 -7.29 -34.24
CA VAL A 29 -5.33 -6.10 -34.30
C VAL A 29 -4.48 -4.93 -34.75
N ASP A 30 -4.97 -4.16 -35.72
CA ASP A 30 -4.29 -2.95 -36.18
C ASP A 30 -4.22 -1.94 -35.02
N ASN A 31 -3.02 -1.40 -34.82
CA ASN A 31 -2.77 -0.38 -33.82
C ASN A 31 -3.22 0.96 -34.39
N GLU A 32 -4.53 1.10 -34.58
CA GLU A 32 -5.16 2.40 -34.76
C GLU A 32 -4.94 3.17 -33.47
N VAL A 33 -3.94 4.05 -33.52
CA VAL A 33 -3.67 5.05 -32.50
C VAL A 33 -4.86 6.00 -32.53
N SER A 34 -5.92 5.65 -31.81
CA SER A 34 -6.91 6.63 -31.37
C SER A 34 -6.18 7.59 -30.44
N SER A 35 -5.69 8.67 -31.06
CA SER A 35 -5.02 9.80 -30.44
C SER A 35 -5.87 10.39 -29.32
N SER A 36 -5.59 10.02 -28.07
CA SER A 36 -5.91 10.84 -26.89
C SER A 36 -5.31 10.22 -25.63
N VAL A 37 -4.00 10.34 -25.44
CA VAL A 37 -3.50 10.59 -24.08
C VAL A 37 -2.57 11.79 -24.20
N ASN A 38 -3.18 12.95 -23.95
CA ASN A 38 -2.47 14.20 -23.73
C ASN A 38 -1.30 13.98 -22.78
N SER A 39 -0.19 14.63 -23.10
CA SER A 39 0.89 14.97 -22.19
C SER A 39 0.35 15.26 -20.79
N GLY A 40 0.62 14.36 -19.85
CA GLY A 40 0.34 14.58 -18.44
C GLY A 40 1.52 15.28 -17.81
N ASN A 41 1.45 16.61 -17.73
CA ASN A 41 2.28 17.40 -16.85
C ASN A 41 2.32 16.75 -15.46
N ILE A 42 3.47 16.83 -14.80
CA ILE A 42 3.54 16.65 -13.36
C ILE A 42 2.62 17.73 -12.78
N VAL A 43 1.41 17.32 -12.42
CA VAL A 43 0.45 18.14 -11.71
C VAL A 43 0.49 17.63 -10.28
N GLU A 44 1.26 18.34 -9.45
CA GLU A 44 0.98 18.37 -8.02
C GLU A 44 -0.42 18.97 -7.86
N THR A 45 -1.45 18.13 -7.74
CA THR A 45 -2.76 18.60 -7.29
C THR A 45 -3.45 17.52 -6.47
N VAL A 46 -3.35 17.72 -5.16
CA VAL A 46 -4.42 17.67 -4.16
C VAL A 46 -5.56 16.68 -4.46
N SER A 47 -5.55 15.60 -3.67
CA SER A 47 -6.67 14.76 -3.23
C SER A 47 -8.04 15.01 -3.87
N ASN A 48 -8.40 14.17 -4.83
CA ASN A 48 -9.80 13.84 -5.13
C ASN A 48 -9.85 12.45 -5.79
N TYR A 49 -9.49 11.41 -5.03
CA TYR A 49 -9.75 10.03 -5.46
C TYR A 49 -11.15 9.64 -4.99
N GLY A 50 -12.10 9.65 -5.93
CA GLY A 50 -13.42 9.06 -5.77
C GLY A 50 -13.28 7.58 -5.43
N TYR A 51 -13.88 7.22 -4.30
CA TYR A 51 -13.89 5.89 -3.71
C TYR A 51 -14.63 4.91 -4.64
N SER A 52 -13.92 4.00 -5.30
CA SER A 52 -14.55 2.83 -5.93
C SER A 52 -14.58 1.69 -4.91
N GLU A 53 -15.69 0.93 -4.86
CA GLU A 53 -15.97 -0.07 -3.81
C GLU A 53 -15.00 -1.26 -3.72
N ASN A 54 -13.98 -1.31 -4.58
CA ASN A 54 -12.93 -2.32 -4.57
C ASN A 54 -11.58 -1.82 -4.02
N THR A 55 -11.58 -0.67 -3.34
CA THR A 55 -10.39 -0.14 -2.68
C THR A 55 -10.13 -0.96 -1.42
N LEU A 56 -8.93 -1.55 -1.32
CA LEU A 56 -8.41 -2.15 -0.09
C LEU A 56 -8.72 -1.20 1.08
N LYS A 57 -9.56 -1.63 2.02
CA LYS A 57 -9.82 -0.91 3.26
C LYS A 57 -8.55 -0.95 4.09
N ILE A 58 -7.61 -0.06 3.79
CA ILE A 58 -6.55 0.33 4.72
C ILE A 58 -7.31 0.90 5.91
N MET A 59 -7.26 0.19 7.04
CA MET A 59 -8.02 0.51 8.24
C MET A 59 -7.82 2.00 8.57
N ASP A 60 -8.94 2.69 8.83
CA ASP A 60 -8.99 4.09 9.23
C ASP A 60 -7.87 4.41 10.23
N THR A 61 -7.02 5.36 9.88
CA THR A 61 -6.02 5.97 10.77
C THR A 61 -6.64 6.61 12.01
N ASP A 62 -7.96 6.75 12.03
CA ASP A 62 -8.73 7.48 13.03
C ASP A 62 -9.43 6.56 14.05
N LYS A 63 -9.36 5.23 13.87
CA LYS A 63 -9.80 4.31 14.92
C LYS A 63 -8.71 4.17 15.97
N PRO A 64 -9.03 4.36 17.27
CA PRO A 64 -8.08 4.06 18.32
C PRO A 64 -7.59 2.63 18.15
N ILE A 65 -6.33 2.43 18.48
CA ILE A 65 -5.61 1.17 18.34
C ILE A 65 -6.15 0.15 19.38
N GLU A 66 -7.44 -0.13 19.35
CA GLU A 66 -8.16 -1.03 20.27
C GLU A 66 -7.84 -2.50 19.98
N ALA A 67 -7.15 -2.79 18.86
CA ALA A 67 -6.73 -4.13 18.51
C ALA A 67 -5.40 -4.56 19.16
N LEU A 68 -4.64 -3.64 19.78
CA LEU A 68 -3.37 -4.00 20.40
C LEU A 68 -3.56 -4.48 21.84
N PRO A 69 -2.82 -5.51 22.27
CA PRO A 69 -2.85 -5.95 23.65
C PRO A 69 -2.34 -4.83 24.58
N THR A 70 -2.89 -4.78 25.78
CA THR A 70 -2.43 -3.87 26.85
C THR A 70 -1.51 -4.58 27.82
N THR A 71 -0.57 -3.85 28.41
CA THR A 71 0.34 -4.33 29.45
C THR A 71 0.51 -3.30 30.55
N ASN A 72 0.98 -3.76 31.72
CA ASN A 72 1.23 -2.90 32.87
C ASN A 72 2.67 -2.35 32.80
N ILE A 73 2.80 -1.10 32.38
CA ILE A 73 4.08 -0.39 32.29
C ILE A 73 3.84 1.09 32.51
N GLU A 74 4.73 1.73 33.27
CA GLU A 74 4.63 3.14 33.61
C GLU A 74 5.00 4.03 32.42
N CYS A 75 4.11 4.97 32.08
CA CYS A 75 4.36 5.95 31.03
C CYS A 75 5.33 7.03 31.51
N PRO A 76 6.46 7.27 30.82
CA PRO A 76 7.47 8.25 31.25
C PRO A 76 6.99 9.72 31.20
N LYS A 77 5.83 9.98 30.57
CA LYS A 77 5.28 11.34 30.41
C LYS A 77 4.17 11.67 31.41
N CYS A 78 3.31 10.70 31.73
CA CYS A 78 2.10 10.94 32.54
C CYS A 78 1.92 9.95 33.69
N TYR A 79 2.89 9.05 33.91
CA TYR A 79 2.90 8.08 35.02
C TYR A 79 1.70 7.14 35.05
N ASN A 80 1.05 6.93 33.90
CA ASN A 80 -0.01 5.95 33.76
C ASN A 80 0.58 4.55 33.63
N ASN A 81 0.04 3.58 34.37
CA ASN A 81 0.53 2.19 34.39
C ASN A 81 -0.05 1.29 33.29
N LEU A 82 -0.83 1.83 32.35
CA LEU A 82 -1.43 1.07 31.25
C LEU A 82 -0.93 1.60 29.91
N ALA A 83 -0.43 0.68 29.09
CA ALA A 83 0.00 0.98 27.73
C ALA A 83 -0.40 -0.17 26.78
N PHE A 84 -0.73 0.18 25.54
CA PHE A 84 -0.74 -0.76 24.43
C PHE A 84 0.69 -1.16 24.11
N TRP A 85 0.93 -2.39 23.68
CA TRP A 85 2.26 -2.84 23.30
C TRP A 85 2.26 -3.67 22.02
N TRP A 86 3.38 -3.65 21.32
CA TRP A 86 3.63 -4.48 20.13
C TRP A 86 5.14 -4.68 19.94
N MET A 87 5.51 -5.66 19.13
CA MET A 87 6.92 -5.97 18.81
C MET A 87 7.15 -5.86 17.32
N LEU A 88 8.30 -5.31 16.93
CA LEU A 88 8.75 -5.24 15.55
C LEU A 88 10.24 -5.54 15.50
N GLN A 89 10.66 -6.40 14.57
CA GLN A 89 12.07 -6.59 14.25
C GLN A 89 12.56 -5.38 13.46
N THR A 90 13.36 -4.53 14.09
CA THR A 90 13.90 -3.31 13.45
C THR A 90 15.36 -3.46 13.01
N ARG A 91 16.00 -4.59 13.32
CA ARG A 91 17.43 -4.86 13.11
C ARG A 91 17.68 -6.27 12.55
N SER A 92 18.95 -6.64 12.44
CA SER A 92 19.41 -7.95 11.97
C SER A 92 18.75 -9.10 12.74
N ALA A 93 18.67 -10.28 12.10
CA ALA A 93 18.07 -11.48 12.70
C ALA A 93 18.82 -12.00 13.94
N ASP A 94 20.04 -11.53 14.18
CA ASP A 94 20.87 -11.87 15.34
C ASP A 94 20.53 -11.04 16.59
N GLU A 95 19.62 -10.05 16.47
CA GLU A 95 19.22 -9.18 17.58
C GLU A 95 17.77 -9.43 18.03
N ALA A 96 17.51 -9.21 19.32
CA ALA A 96 16.17 -9.33 19.88
C ALA A 96 15.17 -8.34 19.25
N THR A 97 13.89 -8.72 19.21
CA THR A 97 12.82 -7.88 18.67
C THR A 97 12.64 -6.61 19.51
N THR A 98 12.43 -5.46 18.88
CA THR A 98 12.18 -4.21 19.59
C THR A 98 10.74 -4.15 20.07
N GLN A 99 10.55 -3.87 21.36
CA GLN A 99 9.23 -3.67 21.96
C GLN A 99 8.84 -2.19 21.91
N PHE A 100 7.61 -1.92 21.52
CA PHE A 100 7.00 -0.60 21.46
C PHE A 100 5.83 -0.53 22.43
N TYR A 101 5.66 0.64 23.03
CA TYR A 101 4.61 0.91 24.00
C TYR A 101 3.93 2.22 23.66
N ARG A 102 2.61 2.28 23.81
CA ARG A 102 1.81 3.51 23.67
C ARG A 102 0.89 3.69 24.86
N CYS A 103 1.03 4.81 25.56
CA CYS A 103 0.20 5.12 26.72
C CYS A 103 -1.28 5.19 26.34
N THR A 104 -2.15 4.53 27.12
CA THR A 104 -3.61 4.56 26.92
C THR A 104 -4.24 5.92 27.24
N LYS A 105 -3.58 6.76 28.06
CA LYS A 105 -4.08 8.10 28.44
C LYS A 105 -3.54 9.23 27.56
N CYS A 106 -2.22 9.34 27.44
CA CYS A 106 -1.60 10.50 26.79
C CYS A 106 -1.09 10.24 25.36
N ASN A 107 -1.30 9.02 24.83
CA ASN A 107 -0.83 8.60 23.50
C ASN A 107 0.70 8.70 23.27
N HIS A 108 1.49 8.96 24.31
CA HIS A 108 2.94 8.94 24.20
C HIS A 108 3.42 7.53 23.83
N THR A 109 4.26 7.44 22.79
CA THR A 109 4.81 6.18 22.30
C THR A 109 6.31 6.14 22.58
N TRP A 110 6.81 5.05 23.15
CA TRP A 110 8.22 4.84 23.45
C TRP A 110 8.67 3.42 23.10
N ARG A 111 10.00 3.25 22.99
CA ARG A 111 10.66 1.98 22.68
C ARG A 111 11.34 1.44 23.94
N ASN A 112 11.28 0.14 24.14
CA ASN A 112 12.13 -0.55 25.11
C ASN A 112 13.18 -1.37 24.37
N TYR A 113 14.44 -1.16 24.75
CA TYR A 113 15.58 -1.97 24.35
C TYR A 113 15.87 -2.91 25.53
N SER A 114 15.14 -4.01 25.64
CA SER A 114 15.46 -5.12 26.55
C SER A 114 15.84 -6.35 25.75
#